data_AF-A0A925A9I2-F1
#
_entry.id   AF-A0A925A9I2-F1
#
_cell.length_a   1.000
_cell.length_b   1.000
_cell.length_c   1.000
_cell.angle_alpha   90.00
_cell.angle_beta   90.00
_cell.angle_gamma   90.00
#
_symmetry.space_group_name_H-M   'P 1'
#
loop_
_entity.id
_entity.type
_entity.pdbx_description
1 polymer ?
#
loop_
_entity_poly.entity_id
_entity_poly.type
_entity_poly.pdbx_seq_one_letter_code
_entity_poly.pdbx_strand_id
1 'polypeptide(L)'
;MNEPIPPKREPHYIWNEDQNWPLDVCASGLIDTLCNFVSRPVDFRGDASGHIWKAQQDKTSARLAFTSDKGDGHIQLTVDASAWVRAEVYISGELKFRAWVEDPWEEKSFWPDGADGVTPPNEDPPGRISKRGLWLQLKCAAFPNAPDKGNGYWDVEDVTINL
;
A
#
# COMPACT_ATOMS: atom_id res chain seq x y z
N MET A 1 5.68 -3.05 -18.04
CA MET A 1 4.56 -3.54 -17.20
C MET A 1 3.26 -3.31 -17.96
N ASN A 2 2.29 -4.20 -17.80
CA ASN A 2 0.98 -4.11 -18.46
C ASN A 2 0.12 -3.00 -17.82
N GLU A 3 -1.00 -2.68 -18.48
CA GLU A 3 -2.03 -1.80 -17.92
C GLU A 3 -2.46 -2.27 -16.52
N PRO A 4 -2.72 -1.34 -15.59
CA PRO A 4 -3.19 -1.68 -14.25
C PRO A 4 -4.59 -2.30 -14.32
N ILE A 5 -4.79 -3.42 -13.62
CA ILE A 5 -6.08 -4.15 -13.60
C ILE A 5 -6.55 -4.23 -12.14
N PRO A 6 -7.59 -3.47 -11.74
CA PRO A 6 -8.09 -3.54 -10.37
C PRO A 6 -8.66 -4.92 -10.05
N PRO A 7 -8.75 -5.28 -8.76
CA PRO A 7 -9.45 -6.49 -8.37
C PRO A 7 -10.91 -6.51 -8.85
N LYS A 8 -11.42 -7.71 -9.12
CA LYS A 8 -12.74 -7.86 -9.78
C LYS A 8 -13.92 -7.42 -8.92
N ARG A 9 -13.83 -7.54 -7.59
CA ARG A 9 -14.87 -7.06 -6.68
C ARG A 9 -14.70 -5.57 -6.35
N GLU A 10 -15.74 -4.98 -5.80
CA GLU A 10 -15.65 -3.65 -5.19
C GLU A 10 -14.70 -3.67 -3.97
N PRO A 11 -13.94 -2.59 -3.71
CA PRO A 11 -13.06 -2.49 -2.55
C PRO A 11 -13.86 -2.43 -1.26
N HIS A 12 -13.26 -2.91 -0.19
CA HIS A 12 -13.84 -2.88 1.15
C HIS A 12 -13.24 -1.71 1.94
N TYR A 13 -14.10 -0.80 2.40
CA TYR A 13 -13.71 0.27 3.32
C TYR A 13 -14.54 0.23 4.60
N ILE A 14 -13.91 0.30 5.78
CA ILE A 14 -14.60 0.30 7.08
C ILE A 14 -15.75 1.32 7.16
N TRP A 15 -15.54 2.54 6.64
CA TRP A 15 -16.56 3.59 6.68
C TRP A 15 -17.70 3.37 5.67
N ASN A 16 -17.48 2.60 4.61
CA ASN A 16 -18.58 2.22 3.72
C ASN A 16 -19.55 1.26 4.42
N GLU A 17 -19.03 0.26 5.15
CA GLU A 17 -19.89 -0.66 5.90
C GLU A 17 -20.53 -0.02 7.12
N ASP A 18 -19.75 0.70 7.94
CA ASP A 18 -20.22 1.21 9.22
C ASP A 18 -21.13 2.45 9.06
N GLN A 19 -20.89 3.25 8.03
CA GLN A 19 -21.51 4.57 7.87
C GLN A 19 -22.22 4.76 6.52
N ASN A 20 -22.21 3.75 5.64
CA ASN A 20 -22.80 3.82 4.29
C ASN A 20 -22.24 4.98 3.45
N TRP A 21 -20.96 5.33 3.65
CA TRP A 21 -20.29 6.38 2.88
C TRP A 21 -19.98 5.93 1.45
N PRO A 22 -20.04 6.85 0.44
CA PRO A 22 -19.67 6.53 -0.93
C PRO A 22 -18.23 5.98 -1.04
N LEU A 23 -18.01 4.99 -1.91
CA LEU A 23 -16.71 4.32 -2.06
C LEU A 23 -15.59 5.28 -2.46
N ASP A 24 -15.86 6.28 -3.31
CA ASP A 24 -14.90 7.30 -3.73
C ASP A 24 -14.45 8.20 -2.57
N VAL A 25 -15.38 8.51 -1.65
CA VAL A 25 -15.09 9.25 -0.41
C VAL A 25 -14.21 8.40 0.51
N CYS A 26 -14.53 7.11 0.65
CA CYS A 26 -13.74 6.18 1.46
C CYS A 26 -12.33 5.98 0.89
N ALA A 27 -12.19 5.84 -0.42
CA ALA A 27 -10.90 5.73 -1.11
C ALA A 27 -10.04 6.99 -0.91
N SER A 28 -10.66 8.18 -0.95
CA SER A 28 -10.00 9.45 -0.62
C SER A 28 -9.50 9.45 0.83
N GLY A 29 -10.32 8.97 1.78
CA GLY A 29 -9.93 8.84 3.19
C GLY A 29 -8.83 7.79 3.42
N LEU A 30 -8.74 6.74 2.60
CA LEU A 30 -7.61 5.82 2.61
C LEU A 30 -6.32 6.52 2.15
N ILE A 31 -6.37 7.36 1.10
CA ILE A 31 -5.21 8.18 0.70
C ILE A 31 -4.75 9.06 1.86
N ASP A 32 -5.67 9.73 2.56
CA ASP A 32 -5.35 10.54 3.74
C ASP A 32 -4.65 9.70 4.82
N THR A 33 -5.17 8.50 5.08
CA THR A 33 -4.62 7.57 6.07
C THR A 33 -3.20 7.14 5.72
N LEU A 34 -2.96 6.70 4.47
CA LEU A 34 -1.63 6.29 4.00
C LEU A 34 -0.64 7.47 4.00
N CYS A 35 -1.10 8.67 3.62
CA CYS A 35 -0.31 9.89 3.70
C CYS A 35 0.09 10.25 5.14
N ASN A 36 -0.75 9.90 6.12
CA ASN A 36 -0.50 10.23 7.53
C ASN A 36 0.62 9.40 8.16
N PHE A 37 0.94 8.22 7.62
CA PHE A 37 2.11 7.45 8.02
C PHE A 37 3.41 8.24 7.85
N VAL A 38 3.44 9.17 6.89
CA VAL A 38 4.54 10.09 6.63
C VAL A 38 4.09 11.56 6.73
N SER A 39 3.15 11.83 7.65
CA SER A 39 2.66 13.20 7.95
C SER A 39 3.79 14.12 8.39
N ARG A 40 4.81 13.54 9.02
CA ARG A 40 6.15 14.11 9.14
C ARG A 40 7.10 13.26 8.31
N PRO A 41 8.17 13.84 7.76
CA PRO A 41 9.19 13.05 7.11
C PRO A 41 9.77 11.99 8.06
N VAL A 42 10.00 10.78 7.55
CA VAL A 42 10.45 9.61 8.32
C VAL A 42 11.73 9.06 7.70
N ASP A 43 12.70 8.72 8.54
CA ASP A 43 13.88 7.97 8.12
C ASP A 43 13.57 6.47 8.15
N PHE A 44 14.03 5.73 7.15
CA PHE A 44 13.90 4.27 7.09
C PHE A 44 15.27 3.60 6.93
N ARG A 45 15.38 2.36 7.42
CA ARG A 45 16.58 1.50 7.32
C ARG A 45 16.18 0.04 7.15
N GLY A 46 17.05 -0.75 6.55
CA GLY A 46 16.82 -2.17 6.26
C GLY A 46 17.60 -2.59 5.02
N ASP A 47 16.91 -3.13 4.02
CA ASP A 47 17.50 -3.42 2.71
C ASP A 47 17.92 -2.14 1.97
N ALA A 48 17.40 -0.98 2.35
CA ALA A 48 17.87 0.35 1.94
C ALA A 48 17.83 1.28 3.15
N SER A 49 18.62 2.35 3.13
CA SER A 49 18.57 3.43 4.11
C SER A 49 18.24 4.74 3.44
N GLY A 50 17.30 5.50 3.99
CA GLY A 50 16.81 6.68 3.32
C GLY A 50 15.81 7.50 4.12
N HIS A 51 15.12 8.37 3.42
CA HIS A 51 14.17 9.32 3.98
C HIS A 51 12.95 9.40 3.08
N ILE A 52 11.74 9.38 3.66
CA ILE A 52 10.46 9.45 2.94
C ILE A 52 9.60 10.59 3.48
N TRP A 53 8.89 11.29 2.60
CA TRP A 53 7.99 12.38 2.96
C TRP A 53 6.82 12.49 2.00
N LYS A 54 5.75 13.12 2.48
CA LYS A 54 4.62 13.51 1.64
C LYS A 54 4.98 14.71 0.77
N ALA A 55 5.17 14.51 -0.52
CA ALA A 55 5.52 15.56 -1.48
C ALA A 55 4.29 16.29 -2.04
N GLN A 56 3.19 15.56 -2.25
CA GLN A 56 1.93 16.10 -2.76
C GLN A 56 0.76 15.26 -2.25
N GLN A 57 -0.38 15.90 -2.03
CA GLN A 57 -1.65 15.24 -1.75
C GLN A 57 -2.78 16.10 -2.32
N ASP A 58 -3.68 15.47 -3.04
CA ASP A 58 -4.98 15.99 -3.42
C ASP A 58 -6.07 14.98 -3.00
N LYS A 59 -7.32 15.24 -3.40
CA LYS A 59 -8.46 14.41 -2.99
C LYS A 59 -8.34 12.97 -3.49
N THR A 60 -7.82 12.76 -4.69
CA THR A 60 -7.86 11.47 -5.39
C THR A 60 -6.47 10.91 -5.66
N SER A 61 -5.41 11.61 -5.27
CA SER A 61 -4.04 11.20 -5.51
C SER A 61 -3.08 11.74 -4.45
N ALA A 62 -1.97 11.05 -4.26
CA ALA A 62 -0.87 11.54 -3.46
C ALA A 62 0.47 11.02 -3.96
N ARG A 63 1.53 11.76 -3.64
CA ARG A 63 2.90 11.38 -3.93
C ARG A 63 3.73 11.38 -2.65
N LEU A 64 4.22 10.21 -2.27
CA LEU A 64 5.18 10.05 -1.18
C LEU A 64 6.57 9.91 -1.79
N ALA A 65 7.40 10.93 -1.73
CA ALA A 65 8.73 10.91 -2.31
C ALA A 65 9.75 10.37 -1.30
N PHE A 66 10.80 9.72 -1.80
CA PHE A 66 11.90 9.26 -0.96
C PHE A 66 13.25 9.38 -1.66
N THR A 67 14.30 9.51 -0.85
CA THR A 67 15.70 9.30 -1.25
C THR A 67 16.26 8.11 -0.50
N SER A 68 17.19 7.39 -1.10
CA SER A 68 17.88 6.29 -0.43
C SER A 68 19.29 6.05 -0.97
N ASP A 69 20.08 5.29 -0.23
CA ASP A 69 21.36 4.75 -0.67
C ASP A 69 21.27 3.80 -1.89
N LYS A 70 20.05 3.40 -2.28
CA LYS A 70 19.76 2.59 -3.47
C LYS A 70 19.09 3.36 -4.60
N GLY A 71 18.89 4.66 -4.43
CA GLY A 71 18.30 5.55 -5.43
C GLY A 71 17.04 6.27 -4.95
N ASP A 72 16.71 7.35 -5.66
CA ASP A 72 15.57 8.20 -5.36
C ASP A 72 14.31 7.68 -6.06
N GLY A 73 13.17 7.94 -5.44
CA GLY A 73 11.92 7.39 -5.91
C GLY A 73 10.69 8.05 -5.32
N HIS A 74 9.53 7.46 -5.63
CA HIS A 74 8.28 7.85 -5.02
C HIS A 74 7.26 6.71 -5.06
N ILE A 75 6.29 6.80 -4.16
CA ILE A 75 5.05 6.03 -4.17
C ILE A 75 3.96 6.96 -4.71
N GLN A 76 3.35 6.60 -5.82
CA GLN A 76 2.17 7.26 -6.36
C GLN A 76 0.92 6.52 -5.87
N LEU A 77 0.05 7.24 -5.18
CA LEU A 77 -1.28 6.79 -4.77
C LEU A 77 -2.32 7.44 -5.68
N THR A 78 -3.29 6.68 -6.18
CA THR A 78 -4.37 7.21 -7.03
C THR A 78 -5.66 6.43 -6.79
N VAL A 79 -6.79 7.12 -6.64
CA VAL A 79 -8.12 6.51 -6.67
C VAL A 79 -8.45 6.17 -8.13
N ASP A 80 -8.73 4.90 -8.40
CA ASP A 80 -9.17 4.43 -9.70
C ASP A 80 -10.69 4.62 -9.88
N ALA A 81 -11.17 4.55 -11.13
CA ALA A 81 -12.59 4.60 -11.42
C ALA A 81 -13.38 3.45 -10.75
N SER A 82 -12.73 2.32 -10.44
CA SER A 82 -13.29 1.23 -9.64
C SER A 82 -13.34 1.51 -8.14
N ALA A 83 -13.02 2.74 -7.71
CA ALA A 83 -12.84 3.18 -6.33
C ALA A 83 -11.70 2.50 -5.57
N TRP A 84 -10.96 1.56 -6.16
CA TRP A 84 -9.77 1.00 -5.55
C TRP A 84 -8.65 2.05 -5.49
N VAL A 85 -7.83 2.03 -4.43
CA VAL A 85 -6.62 2.87 -4.38
C VAL A 85 -5.46 2.11 -5.02
N ARG A 86 -4.91 2.61 -6.11
CA ARG A 86 -3.69 2.07 -6.72
C ARG A 86 -2.46 2.69 -6.06
N ALA A 87 -1.52 1.84 -5.64
CA ALA A 87 -0.21 2.22 -5.14
C ALA A 87 0.89 1.74 -6.09
N GLU A 88 1.68 2.66 -6.62
CA GLU A 88 2.76 2.39 -7.58
C GLU A 88 4.09 2.93 -7.04
N VAL A 89 5.10 2.06 -6.92
CA VAL A 89 6.44 2.44 -6.43
C VAL A 89 7.38 2.59 -7.62
N TYR A 90 7.95 3.77 -7.77
CA TYR A 90 8.93 4.10 -8.79
C TYR A 90 10.29 4.36 -8.17
N ILE A 91 11.34 3.78 -8.75
CA ILE A 91 12.75 4.04 -8.38
C ILE A 91 13.49 4.45 -9.64
N SER A 92 14.16 5.60 -9.62
CA SER A 92 14.86 6.17 -10.78
C SER A 92 13.96 6.27 -12.04
N GLY A 93 12.67 6.52 -11.84
CA GLY A 93 11.66 6.62 -12.90
C GLY A 93 11.09 5.29 -13.40
N GLU A 94 11.62 4.15 -12.95
CA GLU A 94 11.12 2.83 -13.32
C GLU A 94 10.09 2.33 -12.31
N LEU A 95 8.94 1.87 -12.78
CA LEU A 95 7.95 1.20 -11.93
C LEU A 95 8.54 -0.13 -11.44
N LYS A 96 8.61 -0.32 -10.13
CA LYS A 96 9.15 -1.53 -9.48
C LYS A 96 8.07 -2.40 -8.85
N PHE A 97 7.01 -1.76 -8.37
CA PHE A 97 5.94 -2.44 -7.65
C PHE A 97 4.61 -1.74 -7.89
N ARG A 98 3.54 -2.53 -7.96
CA ARG A 98 2.15 -2.05 -7.99
C ARG A 98 1.30 -2.94 -7.10
N ALA A 99 0.41 -2.31 -6.34
CA ALA A 99 -0.65 -2.99 -5.60
C ALA A 99 -1.93 -2.16 -5.60
N TRP A 100 -3.04 -2.85 -5.32
CA TRP A 100 -4.36 -2.28 -5.07
C TRP A 100 -4.67 -2.35 -3.59
N VAL A 101 -5.10 -1.24 -3.01
CA VAL A 101 -5.20 -1.04 -1.57
C VAL A 101 -6.65 -0.79 -1.17
N GLU A 102 -7.04 -1.44 -0.07
CA GLU A 102 -8.31 -1.27 0.60
C GLU A 102 -8.13 -1.26 2.12
N ASP A 103 -9.18 -0.92 2.86
CA ASP A 103 -9.16 -0.75 4.32
C ASP A 103 -10.25 -1.60 5.01
N PRO A 104 -10.11 -2.94 5.02
CA PRO A 104 -11.01 -3.81 5.74
C PRO A 104 -10.69 -3.72 7.23
N TRP A 105 -11.55 -3.00 7.95
CA TRP A 105 -11.50 -2.84 9.40
C TRP A 105 -10.26 -2.09 9.91
N GLU A 106 -9.25 -2.80 10.44
CA GLU A 106 -8.10 -2.16 11.12
C GLU A 106 -6.85 -2.07 10.25
N GLU A 107 -6.56 -3.10 9.47
CA GLU A 107 -5.37 -3.23 8.62
C GLU A 107 -5.68 -2.84 7.18
N LYS A 108 -4.65 -2.44 6.42
CA LYS A 108 -4.82 -2.19 4.98
C LYS A 108 -4.36 -3.41 4.21
N SER A 109 -5.19 -3.84 3.27
CA SER A 109 -4.90 -5.02 2.44
C SER A 109 -4.38 -4.60 1.08
N PHE A 110 -3.40 -5.35 0.57
CA PHE A 110 -2.79 -5.16 -0.75
C PHE A 110 -3.12 -6.34 -1.65
N TRP A 111 -3.48 -6.03 -2.89
CA TRP A 111 -3.84 -7.02 -3.92
C TRP A 111 -3.00 -6.81 -5.18
N PRO A 112 -2.56 -7.88 -5.86
CA PRO A 112 -1.89 -7.77 -7.14
C PRO A 112 -2.87 -7.40 -8.27
N ASP A 113 -2.34 -6.99 -9.41
CA ASP A 113 -3.13 -6.75 -10.63
C ASP A 113 -3.97 -7.99 -11.00
N GLY A 114 -5.26 -7.78 -11.28
CA GLY A 114 -6.16 -8.82 -11.76
C GLY A 114 -6.63 -9.84 -10.70
N ALA A 115 -6.36 -9.60 -9.42
CA ALA A 115 -6.89 -10.40 -8.33
C ALA A 115 -8.44 -10.44 -8.33
N ASP A 116 -9.03 -11.43 -7.69
CA ASP A 116 -10.47 -11.42 -7.42
C ASP A 116 -10.84 -10.51 -6.23
N GLY A 117 -9.85 -10.17 -5.38
CA GLY A 117 -10.02 -9.41 -4.16
C GLY A 117 -10.54 -10.26 -2.99
N VAL A 118 -10.63 -11.58 -3.12
CA VAL A 118 -11.26 -12.43 -2.11
C VAL A 118 -10.20 -13.12 -1.27
N THR A 119 -10.27 -12.92 0.05
CA THR A 119 -9.40 -13.66 0.98
C THR A 119 -9.97 -15.06 1.19
N PRO A 120 -9.19 -16.14 0.95
CA PRO A 120 -9.65 -17.49 1.21
C PRO A 120 -10.01 -17.71 2.69
N PRO A 121 -10.94 -18.64 3.01
CA PRO A 121 -11.25 -18.97 4.40
C PRO A 121 -10.00 -19.39 5.19
N ASN A 122 -9.80 -18.78 6.36
CA ASN A 122 -8.64 -18.99 7.24
C ASN A 122 -7.28 -18.58 6.65
N GLU A 123 -7.27 -17.76 5.60
CA GLU A 123 -6.06 -17.14 5.09
C GLU A 123 -6.08 -15.62 5.30
N ASP A 124 -4.89 -15.03 5.17
CA ASP A 124 -4.72 -13.58 5.05
C ASP A 124 -4.70 -13.13 3.59
N PRO A 125 -5.11 -11.89 3.30
CA PRO A 125 -4.94 -11.27 1.99
C PRO A 125 -3.46 -11.27 1.57
N PRO A 126 -3.15 -11.18 0.26
CA PRO A 126 -1.80 -11.39 -0.24
C PRO A 126 -0.81 -10.32 0.21
N GLY A 127 -1.25 -9.16 0.66
CA GLY A 127 -0.41 -8.27 1.44
C GLY A 127 -1.20 -7.52 2.49
N ARG A 128 -0.51 -7.12 3.57
CA ARG A 128 -1.08 -6.36 4.67
C ARG A 128 -0.10 -5.32 5.20
N ILE A 129 -0.63 -4.22 5.70
CA ILE A 129 0.08 -3.27 6.57
C ILE A 129 -0.78 -3.00 7.79
N SER A 130 -0.13 -2.92 8.95
CA SER A 130 -0.81 -2.69 10.22
C SER A 130 -1.55 -1.35 10.23
N LYS A 131 -2.54 -1.22 11.11
CA LYS A 131 -3.33 0.00 11.33
C LYS A 131 -2.50 1.28 11.44
N ARG A 132 -1.28 1.17 11.97
CA ARG A 132 -0.37 2.29 12.24
C ARG A 132 0.87 2.30 11.36
N GLY A 133 0.96 1.43 10.36
CA GLY A 133 2.15 1.36 9.48
C GLY A 133 3.39 0.75 10.13
N LEU A 134 3.23 0.06 11.27
CA LEU A 134 4.34 -0.48 12.06
C LEU A 134 4.87 -1.82 11.56
N TRP A 135 4.11 -2.53 10.74
CA TRP A 135 4.61 -3.73 10.08
C TRP A 135 3.88 -3.91 8.75
N LEU A 136 4.54 -4.57 7.81
CA LEU A 136 4.04 -4.91 6.49
C LEU A 136 4.45 -6.34 6.15
N GLN A 137 3.56 -7.08 5.51
CA GLN A 137 3.80 -8.44 5.04
C GLN A 137 3.23 -8.60 3.63
N LEU A 138 4.00 -9.15 2.70
CA LEU A 138 3.54 -9.53 1.35
C LEU A 138 3.81 -11.02 1.07
N LYS A 139 2.83 -11.74 0.51
CA LYS A 139 3.01 -13.08 -0.08
C LYS A 139 3.83 -12.96 -1.37
N CYS A 140 5.06 -13.48 -1.39
CA CYS A 140 5.96 -13.39 -2.54
C CYS A 140 5.39 -14.04 -3.80
N ALA A 141 4.60 -15.10 -3.66
CA ALA A 141 3.92 -15.76 -4.79
C ALA A 141 2.89 -14.86 -5.49
N ALA A 142 2.27 -13.92 -4.77
CA ALA A 142 1.31 -12.96 -5.31
C ALA A 142 2.00 -11.70 -5.84
N PHE A 143 3.17 -11.36 -5.27
CA PHE A 143 3.97 -10.20 -5.63
C PHE A 143 5.38 -10.64 -6.05
N PRO A 144 5.59 -11.06 -7.32
CA PRO A 144 6.84 -11.69 -7.74
C PRO A 144 8.08 -10.80 -7.68
N ASN A 145 7.91 -9.48 -7.50
CA ASN A 145 9.01 -8.53 -7.28
C ASN A 145 9.32 -8.31 -5.78
N ALA A 146 8.56 -8.93 -4.87
CA ALA A 146 8.83 -8.86 -3.44
C ALA A 146 10.03 -9.77 -3.09
N PRO A 147 10.96 -9.32 -2.22
CA PRO A 147 12.07 -10.14 -1.77
C PRO A 147 11.61 -11.38 -0.98
N ASP A 148 11.81 -12.59 -1.52
CA ASP A 148 11.55 -13.83 -0.80
C ASP A 148 12.76 -14.25 0.05
N LYS A 149 12.58 -14.28 1.38
CA LYS A 149 13.60 -14.69 2.35
C LYS A 149 13.55 -16.20 2.66
N GLY A 150 12.79 -16.98 1.90
CA GLY A 150 12.72 -18.44 1.99
C GLY A 150 11.53 -18.98 2.79
N ASN A 151 10.68 -18.11 3.35
CA ASN A 151 9.43 -18.47 4.03
C ASN A 151 8.19 -18.18 3.16
N GLY A 152 8.36 -17.68 1.93
CA GLY A 152 7.26 -17.32 1.02
C GLY A 152 6.65 -15.95 1.29
N TYR A 153 7.17 -15.20 2.26
CA TYR A 153 6.72 -13.86 2.63
C TYR A 153 7.87 -12.86 2.63
N TRP A 154 7.53 -11.60 2.35
CA TRP A 154 8.37 -10.46 2.63
C TRP A 154 7.79 -9.68 3.80
N ASP A 155 8.46 -9.80 4.95
CA ASP A 155 8.07 -9.18 6.21
C ASP A 155 8.97 -7.99 6.55
N VAL A 156 8.34 -6.90 6.97
CA VAL A 156 8.99 -5.67 7.45
C VAL A 156 8.31 -5.25 8.75
N GLU A 157 9.08 -4.91 9.76
CA GLU A 157 8.59 -4.41 11.05
C GLU A 157 9.40 -3.18 11.47
N ASP A 158 8.71 -2.19 12.01
CA ASP A 158 9.30 -1.04 12.68
C ASP A 158 9.71 -1.43 14.11
N VAL A 159 11.01 -1.68 14.29
CA VAL A 159 11.60 -2.03 15.59
C VAL A 159 11.97 -0.81 16.44
N THR A 160 11.69 0.41 15.99
CA THR A 160 12.10 1.65 16.67
C THR A 160 11.10 2.12 17.72
N ILE A 161 9.87 1.61 17.70
CA ILE A 161 8.86 1.88 18.72
C ILE A 161 8.87 0.74 19.74
N ASN A 162 9.64 0.90 20.82
CA ASN A 162 9.37 0.16 22.05
C ASN A 162 8.03 0.67 22.59
N LEU A 163 7.00 -0.18 22.56
CA LEU A 163 5.72 0.06 23.23
C LEU A 163 5.90 0.17 24.76
#